data_AF-A0A4R6S2E4-F1
#
_entry.id   AF-A0A4R6S2E4-F1
#
_cell.length_a   1.000
_cell.length_b   1.000
_cell.length_c   1.000
_cell.angle_alpha   90.00
_cell.angle_beta   90.00
_cell.angle_gamma   90.00
#
_symmetry.space_group_name_H-M   'P 1'
#
loop_
_entity.id
_entity.type
_entity.pdbx_description
1 polymer ?
#
loop_
_entity_poly.entity_id
_entity_poly.type
_entity_poly.pdbx_seq_one_letter_code
_entity_poly.pdbx_strand_id
1 'polypeptide(L)' 'MGIRLKPGLVERLRETRGLPSDAALARFIGVDRTTLRRIMAGSQPSGAFIACFCSAFGLGLGEAFEIVDASAHRRVAA' A
#
# COMPACT_ATOMS: atom_id res chain seq x y z
N MET A 1 -2.64 -1.53 -17.66
CA MET A 1 -1.65 -1.86 -16.61
C MET A 1 -1.90 -0.96 -15.42
N GLY A 2 -1.70 -1.48 -14.21
CA GLY A 2 -1.76 -0.74 -12.95
C GLY A 2 -0.60 -1.14 -12.04
N ILE A 3 -0.49 -0.47 -10.90
CA ILE A 3 0.48 -0.79 -9.86
C ILE A 3 -0.28 -0.97 -8.56
N ARG A 4 0.10 -1.94 -7.73
CA ARG A 4 -0.46 -2.11 -6.38
C ARG A 4 0.63 -2.50 -5.39
N LEU A 5 0.33 -2.35 -4.09
CA LEU A 5 1.16 -2.90 -3.04
C LEU A 5 1.21 -4.43 -3.16
N LYS A 6 2.37 -5.01 -2.89
CA LYS A 6 2.48 -6.47 -2.86
C LYS A 6 1.60 -7.05 -1.75
N PRO A 7 0.89 -8.16 -2.00
CA PRO A 7 0.06 -8.82 -1.00
C PRO A 7 0.86 -9.17 0.26
N GLY A 8 0.25 -8.98 1.44
CA GLY A 8 0.86 -9.30 2.73
C GLY A 8 1.97 -8.34 3.20
N LEU A 9 2.48 -7.46 2.32
CA LEU A 9 3.58 -6.55 2.68
C LEU A 9 3.19 -5.60 3.82
N VAL A 10 2.03 -4.98 3.73
CA VAL A 10 1.57 -3.99 4.71
C VAL A 10 1.44 -4.60 6.10
N GLU A 11 0.86 -5.80 6.19
CA GLU A 11 0.68 -6.51 7.46
C GLU A 11 2.04 -6.82 8.09
N ARG A 12 2.95 -7.42 7.32
CA ARG A 12 4.32 -7.71 7.76
C ARG A 12 5.05 -6.45 8.26
N LEU A 13 4.92 -5.33 7.55
CA LEU A 13 5.57 -4.08 7.92
C LEU A 13 4.97 -3.48 9.20
N ARG A 14 3.65 -3.60 9.40
CA ARG A 14 2.98 -3.18 10.63
C ARG A 14 3.44 -3.99 11.82
N GLU A 15 3.48 -5.31 11.70
CA GLU A 15 3.97 -6.22 12.75
C GLU A 15 5.41 -5.89 13.12
N THR A 16 6.29 -5.77 12.12
CA THR A 16 7.72 -5.50 12.32
C THR A 16 7.98 -4.14 13.00
N ARG A 17 7.16 -3.13 12.72
CA ARG A 17 7.28 -1.78 13.31
C ARG A 17 6.42 -1.57 14.55
N GLY A 18 5.66 -2.58 14.99
CA GLY A 18 4.75 -2.45 16.14
C GLY A 18 3.62 -1.43 15.93
N LEU A 19 3.10 -1.31 14.71
CA LEU A 19 2.04 -0.35 14.36
C LEU A 19 0.64 -0.98 14.57
N PRO A 20 -0.08 -0.63 15.64
CA PRO A 20 -1.25 -1.39 16.11
C PRO A 20 -2.51 -1.19 15.26
N SER A 21 -2.52 -0.22 14.35
CA SER A 21 -3.70 0.10 13.54
C SER A 21 -3.32 0.74 12.20
N ASP A 22 -4.24 0.69 11.24
CA ASP A 22 -4.11 1.40 9.97
C ASP A 22 -3.96 2.92 10.18
N ALA A 23 -4.58 3.47 11.23
CA ALA A 23 -4.43 4.89 11.56
C ALA A 23 -2.99 5.22 11.99
N ALA A 24 -2.36 4.35 12.77
CA ALA A 24 -0.96 4.50 13.15
C ALA A 24 -0.04 4.37 11.93
N LEU A 25 -0.30 3.41 11.04
CA LEU A 25 0.42 3.27 9.79
C LEU A 25 0.28 4.50 8.89
N ALA A 26 -0.94 4.99 8.69
CA ALA A 26 -1.21 6.16 7.85
C ALA A 26 -0.44 7.39 8.34
N ARG A 27 -0.44 7.63 9.65
CA ARG A 27 0.37 8.70 10.26
C ARG A 27 1.87 8.48 10.07
N PHE A 28 2.33 7.24 10.26
CA PHE A 28 3.75 6.89 10.11
C PHE A 28 4.26 7.16 8.69
N ILE A 29 3.48 6.84 7.66
CA ILE A 29 3.83 7.11 6.26
C ILE A 29 3.47 8.54 5.81
N GLY A 30 2.79 9.32 6.63
CA GLY A 30 2.40 10.71 6.31
C GLY A 30 1.26 10.83 5.29
N VAL A 31 0.26 9.94 5.34
CA VAL A 31 -0.92 10.01 4.45
C VAL A 31 -2.23 9.90 5.23
N ASP A 32 -3.35 10.24 4.57
CA ASP A 32 -4.67 10.06 5.17
C ASP A 32 -5.06 8.57 5.30
N ARG A 33 -5.75 8.23 6.39
CA ARG A 33 -6.21 6.86 6.66
C ARG A 33 -7.12 6.32 5.55
N THR A 34 -7.96 7.16 4.97
CA THR A 34 -8.87 6.79 3.87
C THR A 34 -8.09 6.45 2.61
N THR A 35 -7.04 7.22 2.31
CA THR A 35 -6.13 6.95 1.20
C THR A 35 -5.44 5.60 1.37
N LEU A 36 -4.87 5.35 2.55
CA LEU A 36 -4.24 4.06 2.85
C LEU A 36 -5.23 2.91 2.69
N ARG A 37 -6.44 3.02 3.26
CA ARG A 37 -7.47 1.97 3.19
C ARG A 37 -7.90 1.69 1.74
N ARG A 38 -8.08 2.73 0.92
CA ARG A 38 -8.44 2.57 -0.50
C ARG A 38 -7.36 1.84 -1.28
N ILE A 39 -6.10 2.16 -1.04
CA ILE A 39 -4.96 1.53 -1.73
C ILE A 39 -4.79 0.08 -1.26
N MET A 40 -4.93 -0.20 0.03
CA MET A 40 -4.95 -1.57 0.56
C MET A 40 -6.12 -2.40 -0.02
N ALA A 41 -7.26 -1.76 -0.31
CA ALA A 41 -8.37 -2.37 -1.02
C ALA A 41 -8.13 -2.51 -2.54
N GLY A 42 -6.96 -2.12 -3.03
CA GLY A 42 -6.53 -2.30 -4.41
C GLY A 42 -6.53 -1.03 -5.26
N SER A 43 -7.07 0.09 -4.79
CA SER A 43 -7.10 1.33 -5.59
C SER A 43 -5.70 1.70 -6.09
N GLN A 44 -5.62 2.21 -7.32
CA GLN A 44 -4.36 2.64 -7.92
C GLN A 44 -3.70 3.73 -7.03
N PRO A 45 -2.48 3.49 -6.51
CA PRO A 45 -1.75 4.48 -5.74
C PRO A 45 -1.25 5.60 -6.64
N SER A 46 -1.24 6.82 -6.10
CA SER A 46 -0.61 7.98 -6.74
C SER A 46 0.92 7.93 -6.57
N GLY A 47 1.66 8.66 -7.40
CA GLY A 47 3.11 8.80 -7.26
C GLY A 47 3.54 9.35 -5.90
N ALA A 48 2.77 10.30 -5.34
CA ALA A 48 3.02 10.84 -4.00
C ALA A 48 2.89 9.78 -2.90
N PHE A 49 1.85 8.94 -2.96
CA PHE A 49 1.70 7.84 -2.00
C PHE A 49 2.88 6.87 -2.09
N ILE A 50 3.27 6.49 -3.30
CA ILE A 50 4.39 5.58 -3.55
C ILE A 50 5.68 6.14 -2.93
N ALA A 51 6.00 7.42 -3.20
CA ALA A 51 7.19 8.07 -2.67
C ALA A 51 7.20 8.10 -1.13
N CYS A 52 6.09 8.50 -0.50
CA CYS A 52 5.97 8.52 0.96
C CYS A 52 6.12 7.12 1.57
N PHE A 53 5.45 6.11 1.01
CA PHE A 53 5.50 4.75 1.52
C PHE A 53 6.91 4.15 1.42
N CYS A 54 7.55 4.26 0.25
CA CYS A 54 8.91 3.79 0.04
C CYS A 54 9.90 4.50 0.98
N SER A 55 9.77 5.82 1.15
CA SER A 55 10.65 6.60 2.03
C SER A 55 10.47 6.21 3.51
N ALA A 56 9.24 6.02 3.97
CA ALA A 56 8.94 5.67 5.37
C ALA A 56 9.51 4.30 5.77
N PHE A 57 9.55 3.35 4.84
CA PHE A 57 10.05 2.00 5.09
C PHE A 57 11.45 1.71 4.58
N GLY A 58 12.05 2.63 3.82
CA GLY A 58 13.37 2.43 3.20
C GLY A 58 13.35 1.35 2.11
N LEU A 59 12.27 1.27 1.34
CA LEU A 59 12.05 0.23 0.32
C LEU A 59 12.19 0.80 -1.09
N GLY A 60 12.78 0.02 -1.98
CA GLY A 60 12.71 0.24 -3.42
C GLY A 60 11.31 0.00 -3.98
N LEU A 61 11.02 0.60 -5.14
CA LEU A 61 9.72 0.46 -5.82
C LEU A 61 9.36 -1.00 -6.09
N GLY A 62 10.30 -1.77 -6.64
CA GLY A 62 10.10 -3.18 -6.95
C GLY A 62 10.01 -4.10 -5.72
N GLU A 63 10.40 -3.62 -4.54
CA GLU A 63 10.24 -4.35 -3.28
C GLU A 63 8.82 -4.15 -2.74
N ALA A 64 8.30 -2.92 -2.83
CA ALA A 64 7.02 -2.54 -2.25
C ALA A 64 5.82 -2.79 -3.17
N PHE A 65 6.00 -2.63 -4.48
CA PHE A 65 4.91 -2.63 -5.45
C PHE A 65 5.12 -3.68 -6.55
N GLU A 66 4.01 -4.08 -7.17
CA GLU A 66 3.98 -4.96 -8.34
C GLU A 66 3.12 -4.35 -9.46
N ILE A 67 3.49 -4.64 -10.70
CA ILE A 67 2.72 -4.27 -11.89
C ILE A 67 1.63 -5.32 -12.08
N VAL A 68 0.40 -4.87 -12.31
CA VAL A 68 -0.76 -5.73 -12.52
C VAL A 68 -1.47 -5.38 -13.82
N ASP A 69 -2.07 -6.39 -14.43
CA ASP A 69 -3.00 -6.19 -15.53
C ASP A 69 -4.26 -5.46 -15.07
N ALA A 70 -4.68 -4.44 -15.82
CA ALA A 70 -5.88 -3.66 -15.48
C ALA A 70 -7.17 -4.50 -15.53
N SER A 71 -7.16 -5.63 -16.26
CA SER A 71 -8.27 -6.59 -16.32
C SER A 71 -8.40 -7.45 -15.06
N ALA A 72 -7.36 -7.54 -14.22
CA ALA A 72 -7.40 -8.26 -12.94
C ALA A 72 -8.05 -7.44 -11.81
N HIS A 73 -8.46 -6.20 -12.07
CA HIS A 73 -9.01 -5.26 -11.08
C HIS A 73 -10.50 -5.50 -10.72
N ARG A 74 -11.15 -6.47 -11.38
CA ARG A 74 -12.51 -6.92 -11.06
C ARG A 74 -12.50 -8.42 -10.80
N ARG A 75 -12.44 -8.83 -9.53
CA ARG A 75 -13.00 -10.10 -9.02
C ARG A 75 -12.76 -10.22 -7.51
N VAL A 76 -13.61 -9.55 -6.72
CA VAL A 76 -14.19 -10.08 -5.47
C VAL A 76 -15.57 -9.42 -5.31
N ALA A 77 -16.55 -9.98 -6.00
CA ALA A 77 -17.98 -9.80 -5.75
C ALA A 77 -18.66 -11.04 -6.35
N ALA A 78 -18.66 -12.11 -5.57
CA ALA A 78 -19.47 -13.31 -5.76
C ALA A 78 -19.90 -13.76 -4.37
#